data_AF-A0A945UCF0-F1
#
_entry.id   AF-A0A945UCF0-F1
#
_cell.length_a   1.000
_cell.length_b   1.000
_cell.length_c   1.000
_cell.angle_alpha   90.00
_cell.angle_beta   90.00
_cell.angle_gamma   90.00
#
_symmetry.space_group_name_H-M   'P 1'
#
loop_
_entity.id
_entity.type
_entity.pdbx_description
1 polymer ?
#
loop_
_entity_poly.entity_id
_entity_poly.type
_entity_poly.pdbx_seq_one_letter_code
_entity_poly.pdbx_strand_id
1 'polypeptide(L)' 'MKDPVADFWGNIEYALDQGGFRYILEDLVSKVREKLDDSSITAQSIDRKDSYSEIAAVAQKDGLEDFALALRFAKD' A
#
# COMPACT_ATOMS: atom_id res chain seq x y z
N MET A 1 -6.71 4.22 15.79
CA MET A 1 -5.99 3.22 14.96
C MET A 1 -4.78 3.93 14.38
N LYS A 2 -3.58 3.33 14.42
CA LYS A 2 -2.36 3.95 13.88
C LYS A 2 -2.45 4.11 12.35
N ASP A 3 -1.69 5.06 11.81
CA ASP A 3 -1.59 5.29 10.37
C ASP A 3 -0.82 4.14 9.71
N PRO A 4 -1.40 3.38 8.77
CA PRO A 4 -0.75 2.22 8.17
C PRO A 4 0.51 2.61 7.41
N VAL A 5 0.55 3.80 6.82
CA VAL A 5 1.71 4.27 6.05
C VAL A 5 2.86 4.62 6.99
N ALA A 6 2.57 5.25 8.13
CA ALA A 6 3.58 5.50 9.17
C ALA A 6 4.13 4.18 9.75
N ASP A 7 3.27 3.18 9.98
CA ASP A 7 3.68 1.86 10.44
C ASP A 7 4.57 1.14 9.39
N PHE A 8 4.29 1.29 8.08
CA PHE A 8 5.14 0.75 7.03
C PHE A 8 6.56 1.33 7.05
N TRP A 9 6.69 2.66 7.10
CA TRP A 9 8.00 3.32 7.13
C TRP A 9 8.81 2.99 8.38
N GLY A 10 8.16 2.78 9.53
CA GLY A 10 8.84 2.35 10.76
C GLY A 10 9.36 0.91 10.71
N ASN A 11 8.77 0.06 9.88
CA ASN A 11 9.12 -1.36 9.78
C ASN A 11 10.05 -1.68 8.60
N ILE A 12 10.19 -0.78 7.63
CA ILE A 12 11.00 -1.02 6.42
C ILE A 12 12.48 -1.28 6.74
N GLU A 13 13.03 -0.65 7.78
CA GLU A 13 14.42 -0.84 8.23
C GLU A 13 14.68 -2.24 8.82
N TYR A 14 13.62 -2.92 9.27
CA TYR A 14 13.68 -4.27 9.84
C TYR A 14 13.36 -5.35 8.82
N ALA A 15 12.97 -4.99 7.59
CA ALA A 15 12.79 -5.91 6.49
C ALA A 15 14.16 -6.33 5.92
N LEU A 16 14.80 -7.29 6.59
CA LEU A 16 16.17 -7.74 6.30
C LEU A 16 16.29 -8.52 4.96
N ASP A 17 15.19 -8.96 4.38
CA ASP A 17 15.15 -9.69 3.12
C ASP A 17 13.90 -9.34 2.27
N GLN A 18 13.86 -9.86 1.03
CA GLN A 18 12.75 -9.62 0.10
C GLN A 18 11.41 -10.17 0.63
N GLY A 19 11.42 -11.21 1.46
CA GLY A 19 10.21 -11.78 2.05
C GLY A 19 9.62 -10.88 3.13
N GLY A 20 10.46 -10.33 4.01
CA GLY A 20 10.07 -9.35 5.01
C GLY A 20 9.50 -8.08 4.37
N PHE A 21 10.13 -7.59 3.31
CA PHE A 21 9.63 -6.42 2.57
C PHE A 21 8.25 -6.69 1.95
N ARG A 22 8.07 -7.86 1.33
CA ARG A 22 6.78 -8.25 0.76
C ARG A 22 5.68 -8.34 1.83
N TYR A 23 5.99 -8.91 2.99
CA TYR A 23 5.03 -9.02 4.09
C TYR A 23 4.55 -7.66 4.60
N ILE A 24 5.46 -6.71 4.85
CA ILE A 24 5.07 -5.37 5.32
C ILE A 24 4.29 -4.58 4.26
N LEU A 25 4.53 -4.85 2.97
CA LEU A 25 3.79 -4.24 1.87
C LEU A 25 2.38 -4.81 1.77
N GLU A 26 2.21 -6.13 1.86
CA GLU A 26 0.89 -6.78 1.86
C GLU A 26 0.06 -6.32 3.07
N ASP A 27 0.67 -6.20 4.25
CA ASP A 27 0.03 -5.66 5.46
C ASP A 27 -0.39 -4.19 5.28
N LEU A 28 0.47 -3.35 4.69
CA LEU A 28 0.14 -1.96 4.35
C LEU A 28 -1.10 -1.90 3.44
N VAL A 29 -1.13 -2.68 2.36
CA VAL A 29 -2.25 -2.69 1.41
C VAL A 29 -3.55 -3.12 2.09
N SER A 30 -3.52 -4.19 2.89
CA SER A 30 -4.69 -4.66 3.63
C SER A 30 -5.24 -3.57 4.57
N LYS A 31 -4.36 -2.92 5.35
CA LYS A 31 -4.76 -1.90 6.32
C LYS A 31 -5.24 -0.60 5.67
N VAL A 32 -4.68 -0.23 4.52
CA VAL A 32 -5.19 0.92 3.75
C VAL A 32 -6.58 0.59 3.20
N ARG A 33 -6.78 -0.61 2.66
CA ARG A 33 -8.08 -1.04 2.12
C ARG A 33 -9.19 -0.98 3.16
N GLU A 34 -8.93 -1.41 4.40
CA GLU A 34 -9.90 -1.35 5.52
C GLU A 34 -10.34 0.07 5.88
N LYS A 35 -9.55 1.09 5.50
CA LYS A 35 -9.83 2.49 5.82
C LYS A 35 -10.47 3.27 4.68
N LEU A 36 -10.45 2.72 3.47
CA LEU A 36 -11.05 3.35 2.30
C LEU A 36 -12.54 3.02 2.21
N ASP A 37 -13.32 4.01 1.79
CA ASP A 37 -14.70 3.79 1.38
C ASP A 37 -14.73 2.92 0.12
N ASP A 38 -15.73 2.04 -0.01
CA ASP A 38 -15.86 1.12 -1.14
C ASP A 38 -16.05 1.84 -2.50
N SER A 39 -16.43 3.12 -2.48
CA SER A 39 -16.49 3.96 -3.69
C SER A 39 -15.13 4.50 -4.14
N SER A 40 -14.08 4.40 -3.30
CA SER A 40 -12.70 4.78 -3.68
C SER A 40 -12.22 3.91 -4.84
N ILE A 41 -11.61 4.57 -5.83
CA ILE A 41 -11.01 3.89 -6.98
C ILE A 41 -9.82 3.04 -6.49
N THR A 42 -9.06 3.55 -5.52
CA THR A 42 -7.98 2.80 -4.87
C THR A 42 -8.49 1.55 -4.17
N ALA A 43 -9.60 1.62 -3.43
CA ALA A 43 -10.20 0.45 -2.79
C ALA A 43 -10.57 -0.62 -3.82
N GLN A 44 -11.21 -0.22 -4.91
CA GLN A 44 -11.60 -1.13 -6.00
C GLN A 44 -10.40 -1.76 -6.71
N SER A 45 -9.31 -1.02 -6.89
CA SER A 45 -8.08 -1.53 -7.50
C SER A 45 -7.40 -2.58 -6.61
N ILE A 46 -7.38 -2.35 -5.29
CA ILE A 46 -6.91 -3.34 -4.31
C ILE A 46 -7.80 -4.60 -4.36
N ASP A 47 -9.12 -4.46 -4.37
CA ASP A 47 -10.06 -5.58 -4.40
C ASP A 47 -9.94 -6.44 -5.65
N ARG A 48 -9.61 -5.81 -6.79
CA ARG A 48 -9.33 -6.50 -8.06
C ARG A 48 -7.97 -7.20 -8.09
N LYS A 49 -7.13 -6.94 -7.08
CA LYS A 49 -5.74 -7.42 -7.01
C LYS A 49 -4.93 -6.97 -8.22
N ASP A 50 -5.11 -5.72 -8.61
CA ASP A 50 -4.26 -5.07 -9.61
C ASP A 50 -2.79 -5.06 -9.14
N SER A 51 -1.85 -4.82 -10.05
CA SER A 51 -0.43 -4.72 -9.69
C SER A 51 -0.16 -3.55 -8.73
N TYR A 52 0.94 -3.60 -7.97
CA TYR A 52 1.26 -2.49 -7.06
C TYR A 52 1.52 -1.19 -7.83
N SER A 53 2.05 -1.29 -9.06
CA SER A 53 2.20 -0.14 -9.96
C SER A 53 0.85 0.50 -10.33
N GLU A 54 -0.17 -0.32 -10.66
CA GLU A 54 -1.51 0.17 -10.98
C GLU A 54 -2.20 0.78 -9.76
N ILE A 55 -2.13 0.10 -8.61
CA ILE A 55 -2.68 0.61 -7.35
C ILE A 55 -2.01 1.94 -6.99
N ALA A 56 -0.69 2.07 -7.15
CA ALA A 56 0.02 3.33 -6.92
C ALA A 56 -0.47 4.46 -7.83
N ALA A 57 -0.75 4.16 -9.10
CA ALA A 57 -1.22 5.16 -10.07
C ALA A 57 -2.62 5.70 -9.73
N VAL A 58 -3.53 4.84 -9.25
CA VAL A 58 -4.86 5.28 -8.80
C VAL A 58 -4.82 5.94 -7.43
N ALA A 59 -4.03 5.42 -6.49
CA ALA A 59 -3.82 6.01 -5.17
C ALA A 59 -3.34 7.46 -5.26
N GLN A 60 -2.42 7.75 -6.19
CA GLN A 60 -1.98 9.13 -6.43
C GLN A 60 -3.12 10.04 -6.91
N LYS A 61 -4.04 9.54 -7.73
CA LYS A 61 -5.21 10.31 -8.21
C LYS A 61 -6.24 10.55 -7.10
N ASP A 62 -6.37 9.59 -6.19
CA ASP A 62 -7.24 9.68 -5.00
C ASP A 62 -6.63 10.54 -3.87
N GLY A 63 -5.43 11.11 -4.06
CA GLY A 63 -4.74 11.95 -3.07
C GLY A 63 -4.01 11.18 -1.97
N LEU A 64 -3.81 9.87 -2.15
CA LEU A 64 -3.10 8.99 -1.21
C LEU A 64 -1.61 8.94 -1.54
N GLU A 65 -0.95 10.09 -1.53
CA GLU A 65 0.42 10.27 -2.06
C GLU A 65 1.45 9.38 -1.36
N ASP A 66 1.44 9.31 -0.03
CA ASP A 66 2.42 8.53 0.73
C ASP A 66 2.20 7.02 0.55
N PHE A 67 0.94 6.58 0.41
CA PHE A 67 0.62 5.19 0.08
C PHE A 67 1.10 4.85 -1.34
N ALA A 68 0.83 5.71 -2.32
CA ALA A 68 1.31 5.55 -3.68
C ALA A 68 2.84 5.49 -3.74
N LEU A 69 3.53 6.28 -2.92
CA LEU A 69 5.00 6.26 -2.82
C LEU A 69 5.50 4.92 -2.27
N ALA A 70 4.91 4.39 -1.20
CA ALA A 70 5.27 3.10 -0.63
C ALA A 70 5.17 1.96 -1.65
N LEU A 71 4.08 1.94 -2.43
CA LEU A 71 3.85 0.93 -3.46
C LEU A 71 4.87 0.96 -4.61
N ARG A 72 5.49 2.12 -4.90
CA ARG A 72 6.52 2.24 -5.96
C ARG A 72 7.83 1.52 -5.61
N PHE A 73 8.05 1.14 -4.35
CA PHE A 73 9.19 0.33 -3.94
C PHE A 73 8.97 -1.17 -4.20
N ALA A 74 7.74 -1.57 -4.49
CA ALA A 74 7.45 -2.92 -4.93
C ALA A 74 8.09 -3.19 -6.29
N LYS A 75 8.69 -4.37 -6.43
CA LYS A 75 8.97 -4.95 -7.74
C LYS A 75 7.86 -5.96 -8.00
N ASP A 76 7.00 -5.64 -8.96
CA ASP A 76 5.97 -6.56 -9.48
C ASP A 76 6.63 -7.75 -10.21
#